data_AF-N1P811-F1
#
_entry.id   AF-N1P811-F1
#
_cell.length_a   1.000
_cell.length_b   1.000
_cell.length_c   1.000
_cell.angle_alpha   90.00
_cell.angle_beta   90.00
_cell.angle_gamma   90.00
#
_symmetry.space_group_name_H-M   'P 1'
#
loop_
_entity.id
_entity.type
_entity.pdbx_description
1 polymer ?
#
loop_
_entity_poly.entity_id
_entity_poly.type
_entity_poly.pdbx_seq_one_letter_code
_entity_poly.pdbx_strand_id
1 'polypeptide(L)'
;MTFLQFINNNRQEGQGYISEKLFKTKKNEMIRKTVTNLVAVRLKNLSHEFDVIENYLRYIASTSEHLFTAIKRHFNKCARKLLKEAIDSKSNSETATVVLQEGFSGICLLKASSIILKLKLKFPKKKDRTDISKLCDKKERMTQWLEISILMN
;
A
#
# COMPACT_ATOMS: atom_id res chain seq x y z
N MET A 1 -12.27 3.69 1.50
CA MET A 1 -11.07 4.16 0.75
C MET A 1 -10.03 4.60 1.76
N THR A 2 -8.76 4.23 1.65
CA THR A 2 -7.78 4.58 2.70
C THR A 2 -7.34 6.05 2.59
N PHE A 3 -6.89 6.63 3.71
CA PHE A 3 -6.39 8.00 3.75
C PHE A 3 -5.15 8.20 2.86
N LEU A 4 -4.28 7.19 2.73
CA LEU A 4 -3.12 7.26 1.83
C LEU A 4 -3.56 7.30 0.35
N GLN A 5 -4.56 6.50 -0.02
CA GLN A 5 -5.14 6.55 -1.36
C GLN A 5 -5.81 7.90 -1.65
N PHE A 6 -6.46 8.50 -0.64
CA PHE A 6 -6.99 9.86 -0.75
C PHE A 6 -5.88 10.86 -1.08
N ILE A 7 -4.80 10.85 -0.31
CA ILE A 7 -3.67 11.77 -0.50
C ILE A 7 -3.07 11.56 -1.90
N ASN A 8 -2.86 10.30 -2.30
CA ASN A 8 -2.34 9.97 -3.62
C ASN A 8 -3.21 10.51 -4.76
N ASN A 9 -4.53 10.28 -4.69
CA ASN A 9 -5.50 10.69 -5.72
C ASN A 9 -5.68 12.21 -5.81
N ASN A 10 -5.32 12.96 -4.76
CA ASN A 10 -5.53 14.39 -4.67
C ASN A 10 -4.25 15.21 -4.87
N ARG A 11 -3.15 14.56 -5.25
CA ARG A 11 -1.85 15.19 -5.51
C ARG A 11 -1.88 16.13 -6.73
N GLN A 12 -1.13 17.22 -6.65
CA GLN A 12 -0.76 18.04 -7.81
C GLN A 12 0.77 18.10 -7.93
N GLU A 13 1.29 18.05 -9.16
CA GLU A 13 2.73 18.23 -9.40
C GLU A 13 3.16 19.65 -9.06
N GLY A 14 4.31 19.77 -8.40
CA GLY A 14 4.80 21.05 -7.88
C GLY A 14 4.08 21.56 -6.63
N GLN A 15 3.12 20.81 -6.07
CA GLN A 15 2.51 21.13 -4.78
C GLN A 15 3.57 21.08 -3.67
N GLY A 16 3.62 22.14 -2.86
CA GLY A 16 4.43 22.18 -1.65
C GLY A 16 3.66 21.68 -0.44
N TYR A 17 4.35 20.99 0.46
CA TYR A 17 3.80 20.50 1.73
C TYR A 17 4.78 20.72 2.88
N ILE A 18 4.24 20.82 4.09
CA ILE A 18 5.02 20.94 5.33
C ILE A 18 4.95 19.59 6.05
N SER A 19 6.10 19.05 6.41
CA SER A 19 6.20 17.81 7.17
C SER A 19 7.22 17.98 8.29
N GLU A 20 6.86 17.52 9.47
CA GLU A 20 7.83 17.34 10.55
C GLU A 20 8.61 16.05 10.29
N LYS A 21 9.94 16.13 10.33
CA LYS A 21 10.84 14.99 10.13
C LYS A 21 11.97 15.01 11.14
N LEU A 22 12.39 13.82 11.59
CA LEU A 22 13.59 13.68 12.39
C LEU A 22 14.84 13.88 11.52
N PHE A 23 15.68 14.84 11.89
CA PHE A 23 17.01 15.04 11.32
C PHE A 23 18.08 14.68 12.33
N LYS A 24 19.06 13.90 11.89
CA LYS A 24 20.29 13.63 12.64
C LYS A 24 21.35 14.65 12.24
N THR A 25 21.70 15.53 13.16
CA THR A 25 22.81 16.46 12.98
C THR A 25 24.01 15.98 13.77
N LYS A 26 25.18 15.85 13.12
CA LYS A 26 26.46 15.64 13.82
C LYS A 26 26.89 17.00 14.38
N LYS A 27 27.06 17.07 15.70
CA LYS A 27 27.39 18.33 16.38
C LYS A 27 28.89 18.67 16.33
N ASN A 28 29.75 17.72 15.94
CA ASN A 28 31.20 17.90 15.71
C ASN A 28 31.81 16.65 15.07
N GLU A 29 32.82 16.79 14.21
CA GLU A 29 33.51 15.64 13.58
C GLU A 29 34.28 14.77 14.59
N MET A 30 34.76 15.36 15.70
CA MET A 30 35.53 14.65 16.73
C MET A 30 34.68 13.95 17.79
N ILE A 31 33.37 14.27 17.89
CA ILE A 31 32.49 13.73 18.94
C ILE A 31 31.37 12.94 18.26
N ARG A 32 31.33 11.62 18.46
CA ARG A 32 30.30 10.70 17.91
C ARG A 32 28.87 10.93 18.44
N LYS A 33 28.56 12.10 19.01
CA LYS A 33 27.23 12.44 19.50
C LYS A 33 26.41 13.01 18.34
N THR A 34 25.48 12.20 17.85
CA THR A 34 24.45 12.62 16.92
C THR A 34 23.24 13.11 17.72
N VAL A 35 22.78 14.33 17.43
CA VAL A 35 21.54 14.85 17.99
C VAL A 35 20.45 14.60 16.95
N THR A 36 19.33 14.01 17.39
CA THR A 36 18.19 13.77 16.51
C THR A 36 17.05 14.66 16.94
N ASN A 37 16.65 15.60 16.10
CA ASN A 37 15.58 16.56 16.40
C ASN A 37 14.47 16.46 15.36
N LEU A 38 13.22 16.62 15.81
CA LEU A 38 12.07 16.78 14.93
C LEU A 38 12.07 18.23 14.40
N VAL A 39 12.07 18.41 13.08
CA VAL A 39 12.11 19.72 12.43
C VAL A 39 11.01 19.79 11.39
N ALA A 40 10.21 20.86 11.41
CA ALA A 40 9.25 21.16 10.36
C ALA A 40 9.99 21.60 9.09
N VAL A 41 9.85 20.83 8.01
CA VAL A 41 10.50 21.10 6.73
C VAL A 41 9.47 21.37 5.65
N ARG A 42 9.79 22.39 4.86
CA ARG A 42 9.05 22.79 3.66
C ARG A 42 9.61 22.04 2.45
N LEU A 43 8.78 21.19 1.87
CA LEU A 43 9.11 20.31 0.77
C LEU A 43 8.26 20.63 -0.48
N LYS A 44 8.92 20.72 -1.64
CA LYS A 44 8.25 20.78 -2.95
C LYS A 44 8.27 19.38 -3.57
N ASN A 45 7.08 18.84 -3.85
CA ASN A 45 6.96 17.50 -4.41
C ASN A 45 7.60 17.41 -5.81
N LEU A 46 8.45 16.41 -6.01
CA LEU A 46 9.07 16.07 -7.30
C LEU A 46 8.42 14.78 -7.84
N SER A 47 8.48 13.71 -7.06
CA SER A 47 7.94 12.40 -7.44
C SER A 47 7.40 11.65 -6.23
N HIS A 48 6.77 10.51 -6.47
CA HIS A 48 6.17 9.70 -5.43
C HIS A 48 6.21 8.21 -5.77
N GLU A 49 6.20 7.40 -4.73
CA GLU A 49 6.03 5.95 -4.80
C GLU A 49 4.84 5.60 -3.91
N PHE A 50 3.90 4.83 -4.44
CA PHE A 50 2.74 4.37 -3.70
C PHE A 50 2.57 2.87 -3.89
N ASP A 51 2.52 2.14 -2.78
CA ASP A 51 2.23 0.72 -2.76
C ASP A 51 1.03 0.44 -1.86
N VAL A 52 0.01 -0.17 -2.45
CA VAL A 52 -1.24 -0.54 -1.76
C VAL A 52 -1.04 -1.78 -0.88
N ILE A 53 -0.15 -2.69 -1.28
CA ILE A 53 0.10 -3.96 -0.61
C ILE A 53 0.90 -3.72 0.66
N GLU A 54 2.00 -2.98 0.54
CA GLU A 54 2.87 -2.58 1.65
C GLU A 54 2.34 -1.36 2.42
N ASN A 55 1.23 -0.78 1.95
CA ASN A 55 0.52 0.34 2.57
C ASN A 55 1.44 1.55 2.86
N TYR A 56 2.29 1.92 1.91
CA TYR A 56 3.16 3.09 2.04
C TYR A 56 2.96 4.07 0.89
N LEU A 57 3.11 5.35 1.22
CA LEU A 57 3.16 6.46 0.29
C LEU A 57 4.41 7.28 0.61
N ARG A 58 5.34 7.33 -0.33
CA ARG A 58 6.59 8.06 -0.20
C ARG A 58 6.61 9.21 -1.20
N TYR A 59 6.87 10.42 -0.69
CA TYR A 59 7.14 11.58 -1.53
C TYR A 59 8.64 11.87 -1.58
N ILE A 60 9.16 12.01 -2.80
CA ILE A 60 10.50 12.53 -3.08
C ILE A 60 10.34 14.01 -3.39
N ALA A 61 11.05 14.84 -2.65
CA ALA A 61 10.88 16.28 -2.69
C ALA A 61 12.18 17.02 -2.45
N SER A 62 12.27 18.23 -2.97
CA SER A 62 13.35 19.17 -2.67
C SER A 62 12.91 20.15 -1.58
N THR A 63 13.87 20.58 -0.76
CA THR A 63 13.65 21.67 0.20
C THR A 63 13.50 22.97 -0.55
N SER A 64 12.50 23.78 -0.19
CA SER A 64 12.32 25.11 -0.75
C SER A 64 12.24 26.13 0.38
N GLU A 65 13.04 27.19 0.26
CA GLU A 65 13.09 28.31 1.20
C GLU A 65 11.84 29.19 1.08
N HIS A 66 11.15 29.12 -0.06
CA HIS A 66 10.00 29.96 -0.35
C HIS A 66 8.78 29.52 0.47
N LEU A 67 8.04 30.52 0.95
CA LEU A 67 6.81 30.35 1.69
C LEU A 67 5.71 29.91 0.70
N PHE A 68 5.63 28.62 0.39
CA PHE A 68 4.50 28.11 -0.36
C PHE A 68 3.36 27.81 0.62
N THR A 69 2.17 28.32 0.32
CA THR A 69 0.95 27.88 1.00
C THR A 69 0.65 26.47 0.49
N ALA A 70 0.65 25.48 1.39
CA ALA A 70 0.24 24.11 1.10
C ALA A 70 -1.27 24.03 0.85
N ILE A 71 -1.77 24.79 -0.12
CA ILE A 71 -3.18 24.83 -0.50
C ILE A 71 -3.25 24.23 -1.89
N LYS A 72 -3.93 23.09 -1.99
CA LYS A 72 -4.35 22.53 -3.28
C LYS A 72 -5.10 23.65 -4.00
N ARG A 73 -4.51 24.20 -5.08
CA ARG A 73 -5.09 25.37 -5.79
C ARG A 73 -6.55 25.12 -6.20
N HIS A 74 -6.91 23.86 -6.44
CA HIS A 74 -8.28 23.43 -6.69
C HIS A 74 -8.68 22.24 -5.80
N PHE A 75 -9.25 22.54 -4.63
CA PHE A 75 -9.96 21.55 -3.82
C PHE A 75 -11.40 21.40 -4.30
N ASN A 76 -11.59 20.56 -5.31
CA ASN A 76 -12.88 20.35 -5.98
C ASN A 76 -13.89 19.56 -5.12
N LYS A 77 -15.16 19.54 -5.55
CA LYS A 77 -16.24 18.80 -4.87
C LYS A 77 -15.96 17.30 -4.75
N CYS A 78 -15.29 16.72 -5.75
CA CYS A 78 -14.85 15.32 -5.74
C CYS A 78 -13.86 15.05 -4.59
N ALA A 79 -12.85 15.90 -4.42
CA ALA A 79 -11.88 15.81 -3.33
C ALA A 79 -12.54 15.89 -1.95
N ARG A 80 -13.55 16.76 -1.77
CA ARG A 80 -14.35 16.82 -0.53
C ARG A 80 -15.07 15.50 -0.25
N LYS A 81 -15.68 14.91 -1.26
CA LYS A 81 -16.40 13.63 -1.15
C LYS A 81 -15.44 12.50 -0.77
N LEU A 82 -14.33 12.38 -1.48
CA LEU A 82 -13.29 11.37 -1.22
C LEU A 82 -12.67 11.52 0.18
N LEU A 83 -12.49 12.75 0.67
CA LEU A 83 -12.01 12.99 2.03
C LEU A 83 -13.01 12.49 3.07
N LYS A 84 -14.30 12.78 2.88
CA LYS A 84 -15.36 12.33 3.76
C LYS A 84 -15.46 10.80 3.81
N GLU A 85 -15.40 10.15 2.66
CA GLU A 85 -15.38 8.69 2.55
C GLU A 85 -14.14 8.05 3.21
N ALA A 86 -12.98 8.72 3.18
CA ALA A 86 -11.78 8.24 3.84
C ALA A 86 -11.84 8.37 5.38
N ILE A 87 -12.60 9.33 5.89
CA ILE A 87 -12.84 9.54 7.34
C ILE A 87 -13.90 8.56 7.85
N ASP A 88 -14.93 8.26 7.05
CA ASP A 88 -16.03 7.38 7.43
C ASP A 88 -15.56 5.91 7.55
N SER A 89 -15.34 5.47 8.80
CA SER A 89 -14.87 4.12 9.15
C SER A 89 -15.80 2.99 8.69
N LYS A 90 -17.10 3.30 8.50
CA LYS A 90 -18.13 2.35 8.08
C LYS A 90 -17.91 1.79 6.66
N SER A 91 -17.13 2.48 5.84
CA SER A 91 -16.80 2.07 4.47
C SER A 91 -15.55 1.17 4.37
N ASN A 92 -14.84 0.94 5.47
CA ASN A 92 -13.57 0.20 5.48
C ASN A 92 -13.72 -1.27 5.88
N SER A 93 -14.84 -1.90 5.54
CA SER A 93 -14.95 -3.36 5.68
C SER A 93 -14.03 -4.04 4.69
N GLU A 94 -13.17 -4.92 5.18
CA GLU A 94 -12.32 -5.78 4.35
C GLU A 94 -12.96 -7.16 4.28
N THR A 95 -13.09 -7.71 3.07
CA THR A 95 -13.66 -9.03 2.84
C THR A 95 -12.58 -9.94 2.26
N ALA A 96 -12.25 -11.01 2.97
CA ALA A 96 -11.37 -12.04 2.43
C ALA A 96 -12.13 -12.86 1.37
N THR A 97 -11.48 -13.18 0.26
CA THR A 97 -12.08 -13.94 -0.84
C THR A 97 -11.06 -14.89 -1.43
N VAL A 98 -11.47 -16.14 -1.65
CA VAL A 98 -10.64 -17.16 -2.30
C VAL A 98 -11.17 -17.39 -3.70
N VAL A 99 -10.33 -17.20 -4.71
CA VAL A 99 -10.66 -17.46 -6.11
C VAL A 99 -10.08 -18.81 -6.50
N LEU A 100 -10.94 -19.73 -6.91
CA LEU A 100 -10.56 -21.09 -7.31
C LEU A 100 -10.86 -21.31 -8.80
N GLN A 101 -9.85 -21.72 -9.56
CA GLN A 101 -9.97 -22.13 -10.96
C GLN A 101 -9.12 -23.39 -11.20
N GLU A 102 -9.53 -24.24 -12.15
CA GLU A 102 -8.65 -25.31 -12.62
C GLU A 102 -7.33 -24.71 -13.17
N GLY A 103 -6.21 -24.95 -12.49
CA GLY A 103 -4.92 -24.36 -12.88
C GLY A 103 -4.47 -23.15 -12.06
N PHE A 104 -5.35 -22.55 -11.24
CA PHE A 104 -5.04 -21.35 -10.45
C PHE A 104 -5.88 -21.23 -9.18
N SER A 105 -5.24 -20.92 -8.06
CA SER A 105 -5.93 -20.54 -6.83
C SER A 105 -5.28 -19.28 -6.27
N GLY A 106 -6.09 -18.35 -5.77
CA GLY A 106 -5.61 -17.10 -5.21
C GLY A 106 -6.40 -16.70 -3.97
N ILE A 107 -5.68 -16.31 -2.92
CA ILE A 107 -6.28 -15.67 -1.75
C ILE A 107 -6.18 -14.16 -1.95
N CYS A 108 -7.32 -13.51 -2.01
CA CYS A 108 -7.48 -12.08 -2.21
C CYS A 108 -8.12 -11.43 -1.00
N LEU A 109 -7.74 -10.19 -0.72
CA LEU A 109 -8.40 -9.32 0.23
C LEU A 109 -9.09 -8.19 -0.55
N LEU A 110 -10.42 -8.20 -0.54
CA LEU A 110 -11.24 -7.14 -1.10
C LEU A 110 -11.33 -6.02 -0.07
N LYS A 111 -10.76 -4.87 -0.40
CA LYS A 111 -11.02 -3.62 0.29
C LYS A 111 -11.98 -2.78 -0.54
N ALA A 112 -12.68 -1.85 0.09
CA ALA A 112 -13.62 -0.97 -0.60
C ALA A 112 -13.02 -0.17 -1.77
N SER A 113 -11.69 -0.02 -1.83
CA SER A 113 -10.96 0.72 -2.86
C SER A 113 -9.96 -0.09 -3.67
N SER A 114 -9.67 -1.34 -3.30
CA SER A 114 -8.62 -2.14 -3.98
C SER A 114 -8.77 -3.62 -3.70
N ILE A 115 -8.31 -4.44 -4.65
CA ILE A 115 -8.19 -5.89 -4.49
C ILE A 115 -6.72 -6.22 -4.29
N ILE A 116 -6.37 -6.83 -3.16
CA ILE A 116 -5.00 -7.22 -2.85
C ILE A 116 -4.87 -8.74 -2.97
N LEU A 117 -4.09 -9.21 -3.93
CA LEU A 117 -3.75 -10.63 -4.04
C LEU A 117 -2.62 -10.95 -3.05
N LYS A 118 -2.93 -11.70 -2.00
CA LYS A 118 -1.96 -12.07 -0.96
C LYS A 118 -1.17 -13.31 -1.34
N LEU A 119 -1.84 -14.30 -1.89
CA LEU A 119 -1.22 -15.56 -2.27
C LEU A 119 -1.68 -15.96 -3.66
N LYS A 120 -0.72 -16.37 -4.48
CA LYS A 120 -0.95 -16.87 -5.84
C LYS A 120 -0.37 -18.27 -5.97
N LEU A 121 -1.22 -19.23 -6.23
CA LEU A 121 -0.84 -20.61 -6.46
C LEU A 121 -1.18 -20.99 -7.90
N LYS A 122 -0.19 -21.42 -8.67
CA LYS A 122 -0.36 -21.89 -10.05
C LYS A 122 -0.24 -23.41 -10.08
N PHE A 123 -1.06 -24.05 -10.89
CA PHE A 123 -1.04 -25.50 -11.03
C PHE A 123 -0.67 -25.92 -12.46
N PRO A 124 0.00 -27.08 -12.61
CA PRO A 124 0.25 -27.68 -13.90
C PRO A 124 -1.07 -28.11 -14.57
N LYS A 125 -1.18 -27.85 -15.88
CA LYS A 125 -2.32 -28.31 -16.69
C LYS A 125 -2.20 -29.81 -16.98
N LYS A 126 -3.34 -30.51 -17.06
CA LYS A 126 -3.41 -31.96 -17.38
C LYS A 126 -2.70 -32.22 -18.72
N LYS A 127 -1.83 -33.24 -18.76
CA LYS A 127 -1.25 -33.76 -20.01
C LYS A 127 -1.70 -35.20 -20.33
N ASP A 128 -1.80 -36.12 -19.35
CA ASP A 128 -2.21 -37.52 -19.62
C ASP A 128 -3.03 -38.22 -18.51
N ARG A 129 -3.59 -39.42 -18.82
CA ARG A 129 -4.50 -40.22 -17.95
C ARG A 129 -3.82 -40.84 -16.72
N THR A 130 -2.52 -41.13 -16.76
CA THR A 130 -1.73 -41.64 -15.60
C THR A 130 -1.40 -40.56 -14.56
N ASP A 131 -1.63 -39.28 -14.88
CA ASP A 131 -1.45 -38.16 -13.96
C ASP A 131 -2.65 -37.93 -13.04
N ILE A 132 -3.76 -38.64 -13.21
CA ILE A 132 -5.01 -38.36 -12.48
C ILE A 132 -4.88 -38.69 -10.98
N SER A 133 -4.26 -39.81 -10.61
CA SER A 133 -4.03 -40.16 -9.20
C SER A 133 -3.02 -39.21 -8.53
N LYS A 134 -1.89 -38.94 -9.20
CA LYS A 134 -0.88 -37.96 -8.76
C LYS A 134 -1.43 -36.54 -8.67
N LEU A 135 -2.45 -36.21 -9.45
CA LEU A 135 -3.15 -34.92 -9.41
C LEU A 135 -4.11 -34.86 -8.21
N CYS A 136 -4.78 -35.96 -7.85
CA CYS A 136 -5.64 -36.04 -6.65
C CYS A 136 -4.82 -35.78 -5.38
N ASP A 137 -3.70 -36.50 -5.20
CA ASP A 137 -2.84 -36.32 -4.01
C ASP A 137 -2.28 -34.89 -3.92
N LYS A 138 -1.95 -34.29 -5.07
CA LYS A 138 -1.49 -32.89 -5.13
C LYS A 138 -2.60 -31.89 -4.84
N LYS A 139 -3.86 -32.19 -5.19
CA LYS A 139 -5.00 -31.33 -4.86
C LYS A 139 -5.28 -31.36 -3.36
N GLU A 140 -5.27 -32.52 -2.73
CA GLU A 140 -5.58 -32.69 -1.30
C GLU A 140 -4.54 -32.00 -0.40
N ARG A 141 -3.24 -32.19 -0.67
CA ARG A 141 -2.16 -31.44 0.01
C ARG A 141 -2.30 -29.93 -0.16
N MET A 142 -2.93 -29.49 -1.23
CA MET A 142 -3.07 -28.07 -1.56
C MET A 142 -4.26 -27.43 -0.84
N THR A 143 -5.37 -28.17 -0.67
CA THR A 143 -6.44 -27.78 0.25
C THR A 143 -5.90 -27.62 1.66
N GLN A 144 -5.08 -28.56 2.14
CA GLN A 144 -4.41 -28.45 3.44
C GLN A 144 -3.49 -27.22 3.52
N TRP A 145 -2.73 -26.92 2.47
CA TRP A 145 -1.90 -25.71 2.41
C TRP A 145 -2.72 -24.41 2.43
N LEU A 146 -3.87 -24.39 1.74
CA LEU A 146 -4.79 -23.27 1.75
C LEU A 146 -5.41 -23.08 3.15
N GLU A 147 -5.84 -24.17 3.79
CA GLU A 147 -6.35 -24.16 5.16
C GLU A 147 -5.30 -23.63 6.15
N ILE A 148 -4.06 -24.13 6.08
CA ILE A 148 -2.95 -23.63 6.90
C ILE A 148 -2.69 -22.14 6.62
N SER A 149 -2.69 -21.73 5.35
CA SER A 149 -2.46 -20.32 4.98
C SER A 149 -3.58 -19.39 5.45
N ILE A 150 -4.82 -19.90 5.57
CA ILE A 150 -5.96 -19.18 6.13
C ILE A 150 -5.88 -19.15 7.67
N LEU A 151 -5.44 -20.23 8.31
CA LEU A 151 -5.32 -20.34 9.78
C LEU A 151 -4.13 -19.56 10.36
N MET A 152 -3.05 -19.38 9.58
CA MET A 152 -1.83 -18.69 10.02
C MET A 152 -1.82 -17.17 9.74
N ASN A 153 -2.80 -16.65 9.01
CA ASN A 153 -3.00 -15.20 8.80
C ASN A 153 -4.09 -14.66 9.73
#